data_AF-A0AAV1KL41-F1
#
_entry.id   AF-A0AAV1KL41-F1
#
_cell.length_a   1.000
_cell.length_b   1.000
_cell.length_c   1.000
_cell.angle_alpha   90.00
_cell.angle_beta   90.00
_cell.angle_gamma   90.00
#
_symmetry.space_group_name_H-M   'P 1'
#
loop_
_entity.id
_entity.type
_entity.pdbx_description
1 polymer ?
#
loop_
_entity_poly.entity_id
_entity_poly.type
_entity_poly.pdbx_seq_one_letter_code
_entity_poly.pdbx_strand_id
1 'polypeptide(L)'
;MFHQLFIYFLGITVVSASHNVNFFRRDYTFLEEYNAFYKLHWADDAGTWDEAFLACDDEGASLFYPEDVDEWQIARNLTDSPDVEGIFVGVHDELGRGDLLSFDGHFLLEFSELHVNNQDDSEPKCVVMSVNTGRYSIGYIYSKATKKCYKVHKRQTTWEDAMHTCYMEGGILSTDIHISELNDLLNMITKDQRYFMGFRKIMPFSDFYSVRGEKIDIFPRNEEYCGVVTVVRGNGYNSYDRIAKYSTHDCNSTLPFICELDVKF
;
A
#
# COMPACT_ATOMS: atom_id res chain seq x y z
N MET A 1 -73.50 52.37 -13.33
CA MET A 1 -72.64 51.74 -14.36
C MET A 1 -71.25 51.60 -13.77
N PHE A 2 -70.85 50.37 -13.44
CA PHE A 2 -69.61 50.06 -12.74
C PHE A 2 -68.39 50.26 -13.66
N HIS A 3 -67.37 50.97 -13.20
CA HIS A 3 -66.04 51.01 -13.81
C HIS A 3 -65.28 49.72 -13.43
N GLN A 4 -64.87 48.93 -14.42
CA GLN A 4 -63.94 47.83 -14.21
C GLN A 4 -62.51 48.39 -14.18
N LEU A 5 -61.87 48.33 -13.01
CA LEU A 5 -60.41 48.44 -12.90
C LEU A 5 -59.79 47.12 -13.36
N PHE A 6 -59.00 47.15 -14.44
CA PHE A 6 -58.08 46.07 -14.77
C PHE A 6 -56.77 46.28 -14.00
N ILE A 7 -56.56 45.50 -12.95
CA ILE A 7 -55.27 45.41 -12.25
C ILE A 7 -54.38 44.48 -13.06
N TYR A 8 -53.43 45.04 -13.80
CA TYR A 8 -52.33 44.26 -14.37
C TYR A 8 -51.37 43.88 -13.23
N PHE A 9 -51.46 42.64 -12.75
CA PHE A 9 -50.40 42.07 -11.93
C PHE A 9 -49.17 41.87 -12.80
N LEU A 10 -48.20 42.78 -12.70
CA LEU A 10 -46.84 42.53 -13.17
C LEU A 10 -46.21 41.52 -12.20
N GLY A 11 -46.47 40.24 -12.44
CA GLY A 11 -45.80 39.15 -11.74
C GLY A 11 -44.34 39.12 -12.17
N ILE A 12 -43.46 39.75 -11.40
CA ILE A 12 -42.02 39.51 -11.52
C ILE A 12 -41.80 38.10 -10.97
N THR A 13 -41.70 37.11 -11.86
CA THR A 13 -41.10 35.83 -11.51
C THR A 13 -39.63 36.11 -11.24
N VAL A 14 -39.26 36.25 -9.98
CA VAL A 14 -37.86 36.12 -9.58
C VAL A 14 -37.54 34.66 -9.85
N VAL A 15 -36.97 34.39 -11.03
CA VAL A 15 -36.19 33.17 -11.21
C VAL A 15 -35.04 33.35 -10.23
N SER A 16 -35.15 32.73 -9.05
CA SER A 16 -33.98 32.47 -8.24
C SER A 16 -33.08 31.63 -9.12
N ALA A 17 -32.10 32.28 -9.76
CA ALA A 17 -30.95 31.58 -10.27
C ALA A 17 -30.36 30.89 -9.05
N SER A 18 -30.65 29.59 -8.91
CA SER A 18 -29.86 28.72 -8.07
C SER A 18 -28.46 28.82 -8.66
N HIS A 19 -27.63 29.71 -8.12
CA HIS A 19 -26.19 29.54 -8.26
C HIS A 19 -25.95 28.12 -7.77
N ASN A 20 -25.61 27.21 -8.68
CA ASN A 20 -25.04 25.92 -8.31
C ASN A 20 -23.78 26.24 -7.53
N VAL A 21 -23.91 26.39 -6.22
CA VAL A 21 -22.77 26.49 -5.33
C VAL A 21 -22.25 25.07 -5.26
N ASN A 22 -21.11 24.81 -5.91
CA ASN A 22 -20.44 23.52 -5.82
C ASN A 22 -20.12 23.30 -4.33
N PHE A 23 -20.90 22.42 -3.71
CA PHE A 23 -20.81 22.11 -2.29
C PHE A 23 -21.07 20.62 -2.09
N PHE A 24 -20.02 19.90 -1.70
CA PHE A 24 -20.11 18.52 -1.23
C PHE A 24 -20.12 18.51 0.31
N ARG A 25 -19.00 18.92 0.91
CA ARG A 25 -18.82 19.09 2.36
C ARG A 25 -17.85 20.25 2.64
N ARG A 26 -17.81 20.72 3.89
CA ARG A 26 -16.97 21.88 4.29
C ARG A 26 -15.48 21.56 4.39
N ASP A 27 -15.16 20.30 4.64
CA ASP A 27 -13.81 19.76 4.83
C ASP A 27 -13.19 19.25 3.52
N TYR A 28 -13.87 19.47 2.39
CA TYR A 28 -13.38 19.17 1.05
C TYR A 28 -13.07 20.46 0.28
N THR A 29 -12.03 20.39 -0.54
CA THR A 29 -11.63 21.46 -1.44
C THR A 29 -12.14 21.15 -2.84
N PHE A 30 -12.96 22.04 -3.40
CA PHE A 30 -13.39 21.95 -4.79
C PHE A 30 -12.30 22.49 -5.71
N LEU A 31 -11.91 21.72 -6.73
CA LEU A 31 -11.02 22.17 -7.79
C LEU A 31 -11.79 22.19 -9.11
N GLU A 32 -11.93 23.39 -9.69
CA GLU A 32 -12.73 23.61 -10.91
C GLU A 32 -12.14 22.90 -12.13
N GLU A 33 -10.81 22.80 -12.20
CA GLU A 33 -10.08 22.14 -13.29
C GLU A 33 -10.53 20.69 -13.51
N TYR A 34 -10.70 19.95 -12.42
CA TYR A 34 -11.14 18.55 -12.42
C TYR A 34 -12.64 18.40 -12.12
N ASN A 35 -13.31 19.53 -11.83
CA ASN A 35 -14.71 19.58 -11.42
C ASN A 35 -15.05 18.55 -10.30
N ALA A 36 -14.16 18.44 -9.32
CA ALA A 36 -14.22 17.43 -8.27
C ALA A 36 -13.81 18.00 -6.90
N PHE A 37 -14.11 17.24 -5.84
CA PHE A 37 -13.84 17.60 -4.45
C PHE A 37 -12.77 16.67 -3.87
N TYR A 38 -11.77 17.26 -3.22
CA TYR A 38 -10.64 16.51 -2.67
C TYR A 38 -10.45 16.79 -1.19
N LYS A 39 -10.00 15.78 -0.47
CA LYS A 39 -9.63 15.85 0.94
C LYS A 39 -8.49 14.87 1.19
N LEU A 40 -7.48 15.32 1.91
CA LEU A 40 -6.46 14.44 2.44
C LEU A 40 -6.86 14.04 3.86
N HIS A 41 -6.97 12.73 4.08
CA HIS A 41 -7.08 12.17 5.43
C HIS A 41 -5.68 11.97 6.00
N TRP A 42 -5.46 12.50 7.19
CA TRP A 42 -4.25 12.28 7.97
C TRP A 42 -4.51 11.21 9.02
N ALA A 43 -3.60 10.25 9.14
CA ALA A 43 -3.58 9.33 10.25
C ALA A 43 -2.42 9.72 11.17
N ASP A 44 -2.69 9.80 12.48
CA ASP A 44 -1.67 10.13 13.49
C ASP A 44 -0.60 9.02 13.63
N ASP A 45 -0.91 7.82 13.11
CA ASP A 45 -0.03 6.66 12.94
C ASP A 45 -0.09 6.17 11.47
N ALA A 46 0.74 5.20 11.06
CA ALA A 46 0.62 4.54 9.76
C ALA A 46 -0.73 3.82 9.64
N GLY A 47 -1.73 4.50 9.08
CA GLY A 47 -3.03 3.95 8.73
C GLY A 47 -2.93 2.93 7.61
N THR A 48 -4.03 2.26 7.31
CA THR A 48 -4.08 1.16 6.34
C THR A 48 -4.96 1.48 5.14
N TRP A 49 -4.81 0.73 4.05
CA TRP A 49 -5.59 0.98 2.84
C TRP A 49 -7.09 0.80 3.09
N ASP A 50 -7.49 -0.23 3.85
CA ASP A 50 -8.89 -0.48 4.19
C ASP A 50 -9.47 0.64 5.06
N GLU A 51 -8.72 1.15 6.05
CA GLU A 51 -9.12 2.32 6.84
C GLU A 51 -9.25 3.58 5.97
N ALA A 52 -8.32 3.80 5.03
CA ALA A 52 -8.39 4.91 4.10
C ALA A 52 -9.59 4.77 3.14
N PHE A 53 -9.87 3.55 2.68
CA PHE A 53 -11.04 3.22 1.88
C PHE A 53 -12.33 3.50 2.65
N LEU A 54 -12.48 2.93 3.85
CA LEU A 54 -13.65 3.14 4.69
C LEU A 54 -13.83 4.61 5.07
N ALA A 55 -12.74 5.33 5.36
CA ALA A 55 -12.79 6.76 5.63
C ALA A 55 -13.29 7.58 4.43
N CYS A 56 -12.99 7.18 3.20
CA CYS A 56 -13.54 7.81 2.00
C CYS A 56 -15.00 7.39 1.77
N ASP A 57 -15.30 6.09 1.85
CA ASP A 57 -16.62 5.50 1.57
C ASP A 57 -17.68 5.97 2.57
N ASP A 58 -17.35 6.00 3.88
CA ASP A 58 -18.22 6.52 4.94
C ASP A 58 -18.56 8.00 4.75
N GLU A 59 -17.72 8.74 4.00
CA GLU A 59 -17.95 10.14 3.66
C GLU A 59 -18.75 10.32 2.36
N GLY A 60 -19.11 9.23 1.68
CA GLY A 60 -19.76 9.21 0.36
C GLY A 60 -18.81 9.63 -0.76
N ALA A 61 -17.50 9.49 -0.54
CA ALA A 61 -16.44 9.75 -1.49
C ALA A 61 -15.71 8.44 -1.83
N SER A 62 -14.70 8.53 -2.67
CA SER A 62 -13.85 7.41 -3.04
C SER A 62 -12.38 7.70 -2.75
N LEU A 63 -11.57 6.64 -2.68
CA LEU A 63 -10.12 6.81 -2.64
C LEU A 63 -9.65 7.50 -3.92
N PHE A 64 -8.70 8.42 -3.75
CA PHE A 64 -8.14 9.19 -4.84
C PHE A 64 -7.43 8.29 -5.84
N TYR A 65 -7.69 8.49 -7.12
CA TYR A 65 -6.83 8.06 -8.21
C TYR A 65 -6.86 9.18 -9.26
N PRO A 66 -5.72 9.54 -9.88
CA PRO A 66 -5.69 10.52 -10.95
C PRO A 66 -6.32 9.95 -12.24
N GLU A 67 -7.35 10.62 -12.76
CA GLU A 67 -7.96 10.36 -14.06
C GLU A 67 -7.13 10.93 -15.22
N ASP A 68 -6.34 11.97 -14.94
CA ASP A 68 -5.39 12.56 -15.89
C ASP A 68 -3.95 12.63 -15.38
N VAL A 69 -3.02 12.87 -16.31
CA VAL A 69 -1.57 12.84 -16.06
C VAL A 69 -1.05 13.89 -15.10
N ASP A 70 -1.82 14.95 -14.84
CA ASP A 70 -1.41 16.06 -13.99
C ASP A 70 -2.18 16.08 -12.66
N GLU A 71 -3.32 15.39 -12.57
CA GLU A 71 -4.17 15.32 -11.38
C GLU A 71 -3.44 14.77 -10.15
N TRP A 72 -2.44 13.90 -10.33
CA TRP A 72 -1.64 13.38 -9.21
C TRP A 72 -0.96 14.50 -8.40
N GLN A 73 -0.71 15.66 -9.01
CA GLN A 73 -0.10 16.81 -8.35
C GLN A 73 -0.98 17.37 -7.23
N ILE A 74 -2.30 17.11 -7.27
CA ILE A 74 -3.22 17.44 -6.17
C ILE A 74 -2.77 16.77 -4.88
N ALA A 75 -2.33 15.51 -4.95
CA ALA A 75 -1.84 14.78 -3.77
C ALA A 75 -0.65 15.53 -3.13
N ARG A 76 0.26 16.09 -3.94
CA ARG A 76 1.37 16.91 -3.43
C ARG A 76 0.87 18.19 -2.79
N ASN A 77 -0.07 18.88 -3.44
CA ASN A 77 -0.60 20.17 -2.99
C ASN A 77 -1.38 20.04 -1.67
N LEU A 78 -2.13 18.96 -1.48
CA LEU A 78 -2.94 18.74 -0.27
C LEU A 78 -2.11 18.24 0.92
N THR A 79 -0.98 17.60 0.65
CA THR A 79 -0.11 17.04 1.69
C THR A 79 0.67 18.11 2.44
N ASP A 80 1.12 19.17 1.76
CA ASP A 80 1.84 20.33 2.34
C ASP A 80 2.90 19.98 3.42
N SER A 81 3.50 18.79 3.31
CA SER A 81 4.46 18.22 4.25
C SER A 81 5.56 17.51 3.48
N PRO A 82 6.85 17.80 3.75
CA PRO A 82 7.96 17.15 3.09
C PRO A 82 8.15 15.69 3.53
N ASP A 83 7.59 15.30 4.68
CA ASP A 83 7.81 13.99 5.31
C ASP A 83 6.88 12.89 4.77
N VAL A 84 5.88 13.26 3.98
CA VAL A 84 4.98 12.30 3.33
C VAL A 84 5.48 12.02 1.93
N GLU A 85 5.82 10.75 1.69
CA GLU A 85 6.36 10.31 0.41
C GLU A 85 5.33 9.57 -0.47
N GLY A 86 4.27 9.03 0.14
CA GLY A 86 3.23 8.28 -0.56
C GLY A 86 1.87 8.27 0.15
N ILE A 87 0.82 8.01 -0.63
CA ILE A 87 -0.56 7.91 -0.18
C ILE A 87 -1.23 6.63 -0.70
N PHE A 88 -2.23 6.15 0.03
CA PHE A 88 -3.15 5.14 -0.49
C PHE A 88 -4.01 5.75 -1.59
N VAL A 89 -4.24 4.96 -2.64
CA VAL A 89 -5.00 5.36 -3.82
C VAL A 89 -6.04 4.31 -4.17
N GLY A 90 -7.09 4.72 -4.87
CA GLY A 90 -8.20 3.87 -5.31
C GLY A 90 -7.84 3.00 -6.51
N VAL A 91 -6.61 2.52 -6.57
CA VAL A 91 -6.04 1.75 -7.69
C VAL A 91 -5.66 0.35 -7.20
N HIS A 92 -6.05 -0.66 -7.95
CA HIS A 92 -5.69 -2.04 -7.69
C HIS A 92 -5.30 -2.77 -8.99
N ASP A 93 -4.36 -3.73 -8.90
CA ASP A 93 -4.04 -4.65 -9.99
C ASP A 93 -4.83 -5.93 -9.75
N GLU A 94 -6.10 -5.99 -10.20
CA GLU A 94 -7.00 -7.13 -9.93
C GLU A 94 -6.50 -8.43 -10.57
N LEU A 95 -5.85 -8.31 -11.73
CA LEU A 95 -5.42 -9.45 -12.54
C LEU A 95 -3.94 -9.79 -12.35
N GLY A 96 -3.22 -9.03 -11.51
CA GLY A 96 -1.78 -9.16 -11.28
C GLY A 96 -0.91 -9.01 -12.54
N ARG A 97 -1.45 -8.44 -13.62
CA ARG A 97 -0.78 -8.27 -14.92
C ARG A 97 -0.14 -6.90 -15.09
N GLY A 98 -0.26 -6.03 -14.08
CA GLY A 98 0.11 -4.62 -14.19
C GLY A 98 -0.98 -3.77 -14.85
N ASP A 99 -2.13 -4.38 -15.13
CA ASP A 99 -3.34 -3.68 -15.57
C ASP A 99 -3.96 -3.02 -14.33
N LEU A 100 -3.64 -1.75 -14.12
CA LEU A 100 -4.18 -0.97 -13.00
C LEU A 100 -5.64 -0.60 -13.31
N LEU A 101 -6.54 -1.00 -12.41
CA LEU A 101 -7.94 -0.59 -12.42
C LEU A 101 -8.18 0.40 -11.27
N SER A 102 -8.92 1.46 -11.56
CA SER A 102 -9.57 2.27 -10.54
C SER A 102 -10.74 1.49 -9.91
N PHE A 103 -11.18 1.90 -8.73
CA PHE A 103 -12.29 1.26 -8.00
C PHE A 103 -13.62 1.27 -8.78
N ASP A 104 -13.81 2.21 -9.72
CA ASP A 104 -14.99 2.31 -10.57
C ASP A 104 -14.83 1.58 -11.92
N GLY A 105 -13.71 0.86 -12.11
CA GLY A 105 -13.49 -0.06 -13.21
C GLY A 105 -12.84 0.55 -14.46
N HIS A 106 -12.24 1.73 -14.35
CA HIS A 106 -11.47 2.33 -15.44
C HIS A 106 -10.02 1.83 -15.45
N PHE A 107 -9.54 1.46 -16.65
CA PHE A 107 -8.16 1.06 -16.85
C PHE A 107 -7.24 2.28 -16.92
N LEU A 108 -6.24 2.34 -16.04
CA LEU A 108 -5.24 3.41 -15.98
C LEU A 108 -4.06 3.12 -16.92
N LEU A 109 -4.36 3.06 -18.23
CA LEU A 109 -3.41 2.67 -19.29
C LEU A 109 -2.20 3.59 -19.41
N GLU A 110 -2.34 4.87 -19.05
CA GLU A 110 -1.28 5.86 -19.14
C GLU A 110 -0.22 5.71 -18.04
N PHE A 111 -0.58 5.06 -16.93
CA PHE A 111 0.30 4.78 -15.81
C PHE A 111 0.87 3.34 -15.85
N SER A 112 0.47 2.55 -16.85
CA SER A 112 0.98 1.22 -17.16
C SER A 112 2.34 1.30 -17.87
N GLU A 113 3.39 1.71 -17.16
CA GLU A 113 4.78 1.59 -17.65
C GLU A 113 5.54 0.41 -17.03
N LEU A 114 4.90 -0.75 -16.86
CA LEU A 114 5.60 -1.96 -16.41
C LEU A 114 5.46 -3.10 -17.41
N HIS A 115 6.59 -3.45 -18.02
CA HIS A 115 6.82 -4.77 -18.60
C HIS A 115 6.74 -5.82 -17.49
N VAL A 116 5.53 -6.30 -17.20
CA VAL A 116 5.34 -7.58 -16.51
C VAL A 116 5.72 -8.65 -17.52
N ASN A 117 6.86 -9.31 -17.28
CA ASN A 117 7.21 -10.51 -18.04
C ASN A 117 6.07 -11.51 -17.86
N ASN A 118 5.37 -11.79 -18.97
CA ASN A 118 4.29 -12.77 -19.11
C ASN A 118 4.53 -14.01 -18.25
N GLN A 119 3.96 -14.01 -17.06
CA GLN A 119 3.66 -15.21 -16.30
C GLN A 119 2.35 -14.90 -15.60
N ASP A 120 1.33 -15.67 -15.99
CA ASP A 120 -0.03 -15.66 -15.50
C ASP A 120 -0.05 -15.66 -13.96
N ASP A 121 -0.35 -14.51 -13.35
CA ASP A 121 -0.32 -14.31 -11.90
C ASP A 121 -1.57 -13.52 -11.52
N SER A 122 -2.69 -14.23 -11.33
CA SER A 122 -4.02 -13.66 -11.11
C SER A 122 -4.30 -13.31 -9.65
N GLU A 123 -3.37 -12.63 -8.97
CA GLU A 123 -3.53 -12.21 -7.57
C GLU A 123 -3.62 -10.68 -7.41
N PRO A 124 -4.58 -10.18 -6.60
CA PRO A 124 -4.81 -8.75 -6.43
C PRO A 124 -3.66 -8.09 -5.67
N LYS A 125 -3.10 -7.00 -6.23
CA LYS A 125 -2.00 -6.24 -5.60
C LYS A 125 -2.49 -4.88 -5.10
N CYS A 126 -2.08 -4.51 -3.88
CA CYS A 126 -2.29 -3.16 -3.32
C CYS A 126 -1.31 -2.16 -3.97
N VAL A 127 -1.76 -0.92 -4.17
CA VAL A 127 -0.98 0.13 -4.83
C VAL A 127 -0.85 1.37 -3.94
N VAL A 128 0.38 1.85 -3.75
CA VAL A 128 0.68 3.15 -3.13
C VAL A 128 1.20 4.07 -4.22
N MET A 129 0.74 5.32 -4.24
CA MET A 129 1.22 6.34 -5.18
C MET A 129 2.18 7.29 -4.47
N SER A 130 3.34 7.55 -5.09
CA SER A 130 4.28 8.56 -4.61
C SER A 130 3.75 9.96 -4.87
N VAL A 131 3.60 10.77 -3.81
CA VAL A 131 3.10 12.16 -3.93
C VAL A 131 4.12 13.10 -4.60
N ASN A 132 5.38 12.68 -4.72
CA ASN A 132 6.43 13.48 -5.34
C ASN A 132 6.56 13.25 -6.84
N THR A 133 6.07 12.10 -7.32
CA THR A 133 6.33 11.65 -8.70
C THR A 133 5.10 11.15 -9.45
N GLY A 134 3.96 10.96 -8.76
CA GLY A 134 2.76 10.35 -9.34
C GLY A 134 2.92 8.85 -9.63
N ARG A 135 4.06 8.23 -9.29
CA ARG A 135 4.36 6.84 -9.63
C ARG A 135 3.77 5.87 -8.63
N TYR A 136 3.19 4.80 -9.15
CA TYR A 136 2.69 3.68 -8.38
C TYR A 136 3.81 2.70 -8.01
N SER A 137 3.81 2.23 -6.76
CA SER A 137 4.69 1.15 -6.29
C SER A 137 3.93 -0.18 -6.31
N ILE A 138 4.37 -1.10 -7.16
CA ILE A 138 3.71 -2.40 -7.48
C ILE A 138 4.58 -3.57 -6.98
N GLY A 139 3.97 -4.69 -6.59
CA GLY A 139 4.67 -5.96 -6.34
C GLY A 139 4.64 -6.49 -4.91
N TYR A 140 3.79 -5.92 -4.04
CA TYR A 140 3.42 -6.53 -2.77
C TYR A 140 2.26 -7.52 -2.98
N ILE A 141 2.38 -8.74 -2.44
CA ILE A 141 1.36 -9.79 -2.49
C ILE A 141 0.62 -9.82 -1.15
N TYR A 142 -0.71 -9.72 -1.20
CA TYR A 142 -1.55 -9.78 -0.03
C TYR A 142 -1.72 -11.23 0.47
N SER A 143 -1.41 -11.49 1.73
CA SER A 143 -1.73 -12.76 2.38
C SER A 143 -3.00 -12.65 3.21
N LYS A 144 -4.01 -13.42 2.81
CA LYS A 144 -5.26 -13.58 3.59
C LYS A 144 -5.01 -14.19 4.98
N ALA A 145 -3.98 -15.03 5.12
CA ALA A 145 -3.71 -15.76 6.36
C ALA A 145 -3.18 -14.84 7.46
N THR A 146 -2.21 -13.99 7.15
CA THR A 146 -1.63 -13.04 8.11
C THR A 146 -2.24 -11.66 8.07
N LYS A 147 -3.09 -11.37 7.07
CA LYS A 147 -3.65 -10.03 6.86
C LYS A 147 -2.54 -8.98 6.70
N LYS A 148 -1.56 -9.30 5.86
CA LYS A 148 -0.39 -8.46 5.60
C LYS A 148 -0.02 -8.55 4.13
N CYS A 149 0.67 -7.54 3.61
CA CYS A 149 1.23 -7.61 2.26
C CYS A 149 2.75 -7.87 2.33
N TYR A 150 3.28 -8.68 1.42
CA TYR A 150 4.70 -9.04 1.41
C TYR A 150 5.35 -8.80 0.07
N LYS A 151 6.64 -8.47 0.10
CA LYS A 151 7.46 -8.32 -1.11
C LYS A 151 8.83 -8.93 -0.92
N VAL A 152 9.23 -9.79 -1.85
CA VAL A 152 10.57 -10.40 -1.88
C VAL A 152 11.49 -9.56 -2.78
N HIS A 153 12.46 -8.90 -2.16
CA HIS A 153 13.48 -8.13 -2.86
C HIS A 153 14.67 -9.01 -3.23
N LYS A 154 14.96 -9.13 -4.53
CA LYS A 154 16.08 -9.94 -5.05
C LYS A 154 17.43 -9.23 -4.96
N ARG A 155 17.44 -7.91 -4.78
CA ARG A 155 18.66 -7.11 -4.65
C ARG A 155 19.35 -7.48 -3.33
N GLN A 156 20.64 -7.79 -3.40
CA GLN A 156 21.43 -8.09 -2.21
C GLN A 156 21.93 -6.80 -1.58
N THR A 157 21.70 -6.64 -0.29
CA THR A 157 22.10 -5.45 0.47
C THR A 157 22.31 -5.80 1.94
N THR A 158 22.90 -4.90 2.73
CA THR A 158 23.08 -5.13 4.18
C THR A 158 21.73 -5.16 4.89
N TRP A 159 21.67 -5.70 6.12
CA TRP A 159 20.41 -5.73 6.87
C TRP A 159 19.84 -4.33 7.14
N GLU A 160 20.72 -3.36 7.42
CA GLU A 160 20.32 -1.96 7.66
C GLU A 160 19.75 -1.30 6.41
N ASP A 161 20.41 -1.46 5.25
CA ASP A 161 19.90 -0.96 3.97
C ASP A 161 18.59 -1.65 3.54
N ALA A 162 18.45 -2.93 3.86
CA ALA A 162 17.23 -3.69 3.59
C ALA A 162 16.07 -3.15 4.43
N MET A 163 16.31 -2.89 5.72
CA MET A 163 15.34 -2.25 6.60
C MET A 163 14.97 -0.85 6.12
N HIS A 164 15.97 -0.05 5.73
CA HIS A 164 15.72 1.27 5.16
C HIS A 164 14.87 1.18 3.89
N THR A 165 15.16 0.24 2.99
CA THR A 165 14.35 0.02 1.78
C THR A 165 12.90 -0.32 2.11
N CYS A 166 12.66 -1.26 3.03
CA CYS A 166 11.28 -1.59 3.43
C CYS A 166 10.57 -0.39 4.06
N TYR A 167 11.29 0.41 4.85
CA TYR A 167 10.75 1.63 5.46
C TYR A 167 10.38 2.69 4.40
N MET A 168 11.22 2.90 3.39
CA MET A 168 10.93 3.78 2.26
C MET A 168 9.76 3.27 1.40
N GLU A 169 9.43 1.98 1.47
CA GLU A 169 8.24 1.39 0.85
C GLU A 169 7.00 1.42 1.75
N GLY A 170 7.06 2.06 2.92
CA GLY A 170 5.95 2.19 3.88
C GLY A 170 5.78 0.99 4.80
N GLY A 171 6.74 0.06 4.83
CA GLY A 171 6.69 -1.17 5.61
C GLY A 171 7.93 -1.39 6.47
N ILE A 172 8.15 -2.65 6.83
CA ILE A 172 9.33 -3.07 7.59
C ILE A 172 9.87 -4.38 7.04
N LEU A 173 11.06 -4.79 7.48
CA LEU A 173 11.48 -6.17 7.23
C LEU A 173 10.52 -7.15 7.90
N SER A 174 10.17 -8.22 7.20
CA SER A 174 9.14 -9.14 7.65
C SER A 174 9.48 -9.78 8.99
N THR A 175 8.51 -9.75 9.90
CA THR A 175 8.58 -10.29 11.25
C THR A 175 7.80 -11.59 11.40
N ASP A 176 7.21 -12.10 10.32
CA ASP A 176 6.41 -13.31 10.36
C ASP A 176 7.29 -14.59 10.43
N ILE A 177 7.40 -15.10 11.65
CA ILE A 177 8.09 -16.34 12.03
C ILE A 177 7.37 -17.62 11.55
N HIS A 178 6.17 -17.49 11.00
CA HIS A 178 5.36 -18.61 10.48
C HIS A 178 5.16 -18.52 8.96
N ILE A 179 6.16 -18.02 8.23
CA ILE A 179 6.13 -17.91 6.76
C ILE A 179 5.90 -19.26 6.07
N SER A 180 6.14 -20.39 6.77
CA SER A 180 5.79 -21.73 6.33
C SER A 180 4.29 -21.93 6.09
N GLU A 181 3.44 -21.11 6.70
CA GLU A 181 1.99 -21.14 6.54
C GLU A 181 1.51 -20.23 5.39
N LEU A 182 2.44 -19.47 4.79
CA LEU A 182 2.18 -18.51 3.72
C LEU A 182 2.61 -19.10 2.37
N ASN A 183 1.87 -20.11 1.89
CA ASN A 183 2.19 -20.84 0.65
C ASN A 183 2.46 -19.91 -0.55
N ASP A 184 1.68 -18.83 -0.67
CA ASP A 184 1.79 -17.86 -1.76
C ASP A 184 3.14 -17.11 -1.71
N LEU A 185 3.56 -16.70 -0.51
CA LEU A 185 4.87 -16.09 -0.27
C LEU A 185 6.03 -17.09 -0.44
N LEU A 186 5.83 -18.35 -0.06
CA LEU A 186 6.81 -19.41 -0.35
C LEU A 186 7.00 -19.59 -1.85
N ASN A 187 5.97 -19.45 -2.67
CA ASN A 187 6.11 -19.57 -4.13
C ASN A 187 6.97 -18.44 -4.73
N MET A 188 6.98 -17.24 -4.13
CA MET A 188 7.85 -16.13 -4.55
C MET A 188 9.34 -16.39 -4.30
N ILE A 189 9.66 -17.22 -3.30
CA ILE A 189 11.04 -17.51 -2.88
C ILE A 189 11.65 -18.59 -3.79
N THR A 190 11.86 -18.27 -5.05
CA THR A 190 12.24 -19.24 -6.11
C THR A 190 13.64 -19.85 -6.00
N LYS A 191 14.46 -19.39 -5.05
CA LYS A 191 15.83 -19.87 -4.85
C LYS A 191 16.04 -20.37 -3.42
N ASP A 192 16.74 -21.49 -3.29
CA ASP A 192 17.21 -22.03 -2.02
C ASP A 192 18.37 -21.17 -1.50
N GLN A 193 18.05 -19.97 -1.02
CA GLN A 193 18.99 -19.00 -0.46
C GLN A 193 18.42 -18.34 0.80
N ARG A 194 19.27 -17.61 1.51
CA ARG A 194 18.91 -16.86 2.72
C ARG A 194 18.34 -15.49 2.37
N TYR A 195 17.32 -15.08 3.09
CA TYR A 195 16.70 -13.76 3.00
C TYR A 195 16.70 -13.08 4.36
N PHE A 196 17.07 -11.80 4.43
CA PHE A 196 16.96 -11.03 5.67
C PHE A 196 15.50 -10.87 6.09
N MET A 197 15.30 -11.01 7.40
CA MET A 197 14.04 -10.84 8.12
C MET A 197 14.21 -9.75 9.18
N GLY A 198 13.10 -9.23 9.68
CA GLY A 198 13.01 -8.14 10.65
C GLY A 198 13.32 -8.58 12.08
N PHE A 199 14.38 -9.36 12.29
CA PHE A 199 14.82 -9.80 13.60
C PHE A 199 16.30 -9.49 13.80
N ARG A 200 16.67 -9.07 15.00
CA ARG A 200 18.08 -8.92 15.37
C ARG A 200 18.34 -9.16 16.85
N LYS A 201 19.58 -9.52 17.14
CA LYS A 201 20.13 -9.61 18.48
C LYS A 201 20.44 -8.21 19.00
N ILE A 202 19.98 -7.87 20.19
CA ILE A 202 20.25 -6.58 20.83
C ILE A 202 21.32 -6.75 21.90
N MET A 203 22.52 -6.19 21.66
CA MET A 203 23.62 -6.22 22.62
C MET A 203 23.39 -5.25 23.80
N PRO A 204 23.85 -5.58 25.02
CA PRO A 204 24.70 -6.72 25.42
C PRO A 204 23.94 -8.03 25.69
N PHE A 205 22.64 -8.08 25.41
CA PHE A 205 21.81 -9.24 25.71
C PHE A 205 21.98 -10.37 24.69
N SER A 206 21.70 -11.61 25.11
CA SER A 206 21.66 -12.78 24.22
C SER A 206 20.31 -12.96 23.53
N ASP A 207 19.40 -12.00 23.70
CA ASP A 207 18.01 -12.10 23.27
C ASP A 207 17.83 -11.49 21.86
N PHE A 208 16.98 -12.14 21.08
CA PHE A 208 16.54 -11.66 19.77
C PHE A 208 15.22 -10.90 19.90
N TYR A 209 15.11 -9.82 19.14
CA TYR A 209 13.89 -9.03 19.05
C TYR A 209 13.50 -8.82 17.60
N SER A 210 12.20 -8.78 17.34
CA SER A 210 11.68 -8.24 16.09
C SER A 210 11.95 -6.74 16.01
N VAL A 211 11.95 -6.18 14.81
CA VAL A 211 12.01 -4.73 14.59
C VAL A 211 10.80 -3.99 15.17
N ARG A 212 9.75 -4.72 15.58
CA ARG A 212 8.60 -4.23 16.34
C ARG A 212 8.80 -4.27 17.86
N GLY A 213 9.92 -4.84 18.33
CA GLY A 213 10.26 -4.92 19.75
C GLY A 213 9.76 -6.19 20.47
N GLU A 214 9.27 -7.19 19.74
CA GLU A 214 8.81 -8.45 20.33
C GLU A 214 9.99 -9.38 20.56
N LYS A 215 10.07 -10.00 21.74
CA LYS A 215 11.13 -10.98 22.05
C LYS A 215 10.90 -12.30 21.31
N ILE A 216 11.97 -12.87 20.75
CA ILE A 216 11.93 -14.12 19.98
C ILE A 216 12.84 -15.18 20.59
N ASP A 217 12.26 -16.32 20.96
CA ASP A 217 12.95 -17.41 21.65
C ASP A 217 13.41 -18.56 20.73
N ILE A 218 13.27 -18.41 19.41
CA ILE A 218 13.33 -19.53 18.45
C ILE A 218 14.76 -19.80 17.94
N PHE A 219 15.70 -18.87 18.14
CA PHE A 219 17.01 -18.94 17.50
C PHE A 219 18.09 -19.63 18.38
N PRO A 220 19.01 -20.41 17.77
CA PRO A 220 20.19 -20.92 18.47
C PRO A 220 21.05 -19.77 19.01
N ARG A 221 21.76 -20.00 20.12
CA ARG A 221 22.77 -19.07 20.68
C ARG A 221 24.02 -18.99 19.80
N ASN A 222 23.88 -18.63 18.53
CA ASN A 222 25.00 -18.39 17.63
C ASN A 222 25.49 -16.93 17.74
N GLU A 223 26.71 -16.67 17.25
CA GLU A 223 27.38 -15.36 17.31
C GLU A 223 26.84 -14.31 16.33
N GLU A 224 25.94 -14.71 15.44
CA GLU A 224 25.36 -13.86 14.39
C GLU A 224 24.20 -12.98 14.91
N TYR A 225 24.00 -11.83 14.27
CA TYR A 225 23.20 -10.74 14.82
C TYR A 225 21.84 -10.55 14.14
N CYS A 226 21.68 -10.89 12.85
CA CYS A 226 20.46 -10.60 12.11
C CYS A 226 19.73 -11.88 11.69
N GLY A 227 18.40 -11.88 11.81
CA GLY A 227 17.56 -13.02 11.46
C GLY A 227 17.45 -13.19 9.96
N VAL A 228 17.49 -14.44 9.52
CA VAL A 228 17.26 -14.81 8.12
C VAL A 228 16.32 -16.00 8.04
N VAL A 229 15.64 -16.10 6.90
CA VAL A 229 14.89 -17.30 6.52
C VAL A 229 15.54 -17.94 5.29
N THR A 230 15.68 -19.26 5.32
CA THR A 230 16.02 -20.08 4.16
C THR A 230 14.82 -20.94 3.82
N VAL A 231 14.29 -20.84 2.61
CA VAL A 231 13.22 -21.74 2.18
C VAL A 231 13.83 -22.87 1.37
N VAL A 232 13.58 -24.10 1.81
CA VAL A 232 14.09 -25.33 1.20
C VAL A 232 12.93 -26.21 0.74
N ARG A 233 13.17 -27.09 -0.24
CA ARG A 233 12.22 -28.16 -0.55
C ARG A 233 12.12 -29.16 0.60
N GLY A 234 10.90 -29.55 0.96
CA GLY A 234 10.62 -30.57 1.95
C GLY A 234 10.99 -31.97 1.45
N ASN A 235 11.32 -32.86 2.37
CA ASN A 235 11.70 -34.25 2.09
C ASN A 235 10.51 -35.23 2.16
N GLY A 236 9.27 -34.74 2.06
CA GLY A 236 8.04 -35.54 2.16
C GLY A 236 7.66 -36.28 0.88
N TYR A 237 6.70 -37.23 0.98
CA TYR A 237 6.17 -38.02 -0.15
C TYR A 237 5.54 -37.15 -1.26
N ASN A 238 5.13 -35.92 -0.95
CA ASN A 238 4.67 -34.91 -1.90
C ASN A 238 5.80 -33.91 -2.16
N SER A 239 6.43 -33.96 -3.34
CA SER A 239 7.65 -33.19 -3.68
C SER A 239 7.45 -31.67 -3.84
N TYR A 240 6.31 -31.12 -3.40
CA TYR A 240 5.93 -29.72 -3.55
C TYR A 240 5.91 -28.94 -2.24
N ASP A 241 6.09 -29.60 -1.10
CA ASP A 241 6.10 -28.93 0.21
C ASP A 241 7.36 -28.07 0.35
N ARG A 242 7.20 -26.76 0.61
CA ARG A 242 8.32 -25.85 0.88
C ARG A 242 8.37 -25.55 2.37
N ILE A 243 9.56 -25.65 2.96
CA ILE A 243 9.76 -25.47 4.40
C ILE A 243 10.65 -24.26 4.62
N ALA A 244 10.17 -23.32 5.42
CA ALA A 244 10.95 -22.19 5.91
C ALA A 244 11.80 -22.61 7.12
N LYS A 245 13.10 -22.34 7.06
CA LYS A 245 14.07 -22.57 8.12
C LYS A 245 14.67 -21.25 8.57
N TYR A 246 14.44 -20.91 9.82
CA TYR A 246 14.93 -19.68 10.43
C TYR A 246 16.33 -19.89 11.00
N SER A 247 17.22 -18.94 10.75
CA SER A 247 18.56 -18.92 11.32
C SER A 247 19.03 -17.48 11.49
N THR A 248 20.29 -17.31 11.87
CA THR A 248 20.95 -16.01 11.98
C THR A 248 21.94 -15.81 10.83
N HIS A 249 22.42 -14.58 10.68
CA HIS A 249 23.49 -14.19 9.76
C HIS A 249 24.18 -12.90 10.20
N ASP A 250 25.38 -12.63 9.67
CA ASP A 250 26.05 -11.33 9.82
C ASP A 250 25.23 -10.22 9.15
N CYS A 251 24.88 -9.18 9.91
CA CYS A 251 24.10 -8.03 9.43
C CYS A 251 24.82 -7.23 8.33
N ASN A 252 26.16 -7.27 8.32
CA ASN A 252 26.98 -6.53 7.35
C ASN A 252 27.17 -7.28 6.02
N SER A 253 26.77 -8.55 5.97
CA SER A 253 26.75 -9.30 4.72
C SER A 253 25.62 -8.81 3.81
N THR A 254 25.75 -9.04 2.50
CA THR A 254 24.70 -8.67 1.54
C THR A 254 23.82 -9.86 1.21
N LEU A 255 22.52 -9.75 1.47
CA LEU A 255 21.52 -10.77 1.15
C LEU A 255 20.26 -10.13 0.54
N PRO A 256 19.46 -10.90 -0.22
CA PRO A 256 18.09 -10.48 -0.54
C PRO A 256 17.25 -10.41 0.75
N PHE A 257 16.07 -9.81 0.69
CA PHE A 257 15.26 -9.54 1.89
C PHE A 257 13.76 -9.57 1.60
N ILE A 258 12.96 -9.66 2.66
CA ILE A 258 11.50 -9.71 2.58
C ILE A 258 10.94 -8.54 3.38
N CYS A 259 10.13 -7.69 2.73
CA CYS A 259 9.38 -6.65 3.39
C CYS A 259 7.96 -7.14 3.71
N GLU A 260 7.40 -6.63 4.80
CA GLU A 260 5.98 -6.74 5.13
C GLU A 260 5.35 -5.35 5.32
N LEU A 261 4.07 -5.27 4.98
CA LEU A 261 3.16 -4.16 5.28
C LEU A 261 2.02 -4.71 6.14
N ASP A 262 1.67 -4.00 7.20
CA ASP A 262 0.46 -4.33 7.97
C ASP A 262 -0.78 -3.97 7.17
N VAL A 263 -1.75 -4.89 7.11
CA VAL A 263 -3.10 -4.63 6.62
C VAL A 263 -4.04 -4.77 7.81
N LYS A 264 -4.47 -3.64 8.34
CA LYS A 264 -5.41 -3.60 9.47
C LYS A 264 -6.80 -3.39 8.87
N PHE A 265 -7.71 -4.20 9.36
CA PHE A 265 -9.13 -4.19 9.02
C PHE A 265 -9.90 -3.45 10.09
#